data_AF-A0A9P5C758-F1
#
_entry.id   AF-A0A9P5C758-F1
#
_cell.length_a   1.000
_cell.length_b   1.000
_cell.length_c   1.000
_cell.angle_alpha   90.00
_cell.angle_beta   90.00
_cell.angle_gamma   90.00
#
_symmetry.space_group_name_H-M   'P 1'
#
loop_
_entity.id
_entity.type
_entity.pdbx_description
1 polymer ?
#
loop_
_entity_poly.entity_id
_entity_poly.type
_entity_poly.pdbx_seq_one_letter_code
_entity_poly.pdbx_strand_id
1 'polypeptide(L)'
;MNAYLYSLPMNPLLLGSDIAALNSVIAAAISSTFKYASSVTHAKKEQKEFLDELCALKIPLDKLLSAISNTNASSPDCSDAAKALRLQLSRCKTDAEKWQRMIERNIDSKRGKVIWPFRKPELEKMIQKLKEYQVVFNNALAIDTW
;
A
#
# COMPACT_ATOMS: atom_id res chain seq x y z
N MET A 1 -4.89 13.25 38.17
CA MET A 1 -4.44 14.09 37.04
C MET A 1 -3.03 13.66 36.67
N ASN A 2 -2.71 13.58 35.38
CA ASN A 2 -1.48 13.07 34.74
C ASN A 2 -1.43 11.57 34.43
N ALA A 3 -2.21 11.19 33.41
CA ALA A 3 -1.83 10.09 32.54
C ALA A 3 -0.72 10.60 31.62
N TYR A 4 0.54 10.25 31.91
CA TYR A 4 1.62 10.34 30.94
C TYR A 4 1.33 9.31 29.84
N LEU A 5 0.64 9.76 28.78
CA LEU A 5 0.62 9.06 27.51
C LEU A 5 2.06 9.06 26.99
N TYR A 6 2.76 7.97 27.25
CA TYR A 6 4.03 7.65 26.63
C TYR A 6 3.85 7.76 25.11
N SER A 7 4.28 8.86 24.51
CA SER A 7 4.63 8.88 23.10
C SER A 7 5.83 7.96 22.96
N LEU A 8 5.58 6.69 22.66
CA LEU A 8 6.64 5.72 22.35
C LEU A 8 7.55 6.36 21.29
N PRO A 9 8.86 6.52 21.55
CA PRO A 9 9.79 7.04 20.55
C PRO A 9 9.67 6.16 19.30
N MET A 10 9.51 6.81 18.15
CA MET A 10 9.25 6.09 16.90
C MET A 10 10.53 5.36 16.49
N ASN A 11 10.58 4.06 16.75
CA ASN A 11 11.71 3.21 16.42
C ASN A 11 11.70 2.93 14.90
N PRO A 12 12.81 3.13 14.17
CA PRO A 12 12.94 2.74 12.76
C PRO A 12 12.46 1.32 12.45
N LEU A 13 12.58 0.40 13.41
CA LEU A 13 12.05 -0.96 13.32
C LEU A 13 10.51 -1.01 13.16
N LEU A 14 9.77 -0.11 13.84
CA LEU A 14 8.32 -0.04 13.72
C LEU A 14 7.91 0.48 12.33
N LEU A 15 8.60 1.50 11.82
CA LEU A 15 8.33 2.02 10.48
C LEU A 15 8.67 0.98 9.40
N GLY A 16 9.81 0.28 9.54
CA GLY A 16 10.17 -0.84 8.68
C GLY A 16 9.12 -1.95 8.71
N SER A 17 8.60 -2.29 9.89
CA SER A 17 7.52 -3.29 10.02
C SER A 17 6.22 -2.85 9.35
N ASP A 18 5.84 -1.57 9.46
CA ASP A 18 4.65 -1.01 8.81
C ASP A 18 4.77 -1.04 7.29
N ILE A 19 5.95 -0.72 6.75
CA ILE A 19 6.24 -0.80 5.31
C ILE A 19 6.22 -2.25 4.83
N ALA A 20 6.86 -3.17 5.55
CA ALA A 20 6.87 -4.58 5.20
C ALA A 20 5.44 -5.17 5.20
N ALA A 21 4.62 -4.81 6.18
CA ALA A 21 3.23 -5.22 6.26
C ALA A 21 2.41 -4.69 5.07
N LEU A 22 2.57 -3.41 4.70
CA LEU A 22 1.93 -2.85 3.51
C LEU A 22 2.42 -3.55 2.23
N ASN A 23 3.72 -3.81 2.10
CA ASN A 23 4.30 -4.50 0.95
C ASN A 23 3.69 -5.89 0.73
N SER A 24 3.44 -6.63 1.80
CA SER A 24 2.75 -7.92 1.76
C SER A 24 1.31 -7.79 1.25
N VAL A 25 0.57 -6.80 1.74
CA VAL A 25 -0.80 -6.52 1.29
C VAL A 25 -0.84 -6.12 -0.19
N ILE A 26 0.07 -5.25 -0.64
CA ILE A 26 0.14 -4.85 -2.06
C ILE A 26 0.46 -6.05 -2.94
N ALA A 27 1.40 -6.91 -2.55
CA ALA A 27 1.70 -8.13 -3.29
C ALA A 27 0.48 -9.06 -3.39
N ALA A 28 -0.31 -9.18 -2.32
CA ALA A 28 -1.55 -9.95 -2.33
C ALA A 28 -2.63 -9.32 -3.23
N ALA A 29 -2.78 -7.98 -3.18
CA ALA A 29 -3.69 -7.24 -4.06
C ALA A 29 -3.32 -7.39 -5.55
N ILE A 30 -2.02 -7.34 -5.89
CA ILE A 30 -1.49 -7.61 -7.24
C ILE A 30 -1.88 -9.03 -7.65
N SER A 31 -1.62 -10.03 -6.80
CA SER A 31 -1.92 -11.43 -7.10
C SER A 31 -3.41 -11.64 -7.37
N SER A 32 -4.28 -11.09 -6.52
CA SER A 32 -5.74 -11.22 -6.67
C SER A 32 -6.25 -10.49 -7.91
N THR A 33 -5.72 -9.30 -8.22
CA THR A 33 -6.06 -8.56 -9.43
C THR A 33 -5.59 -9.28 -10.70
N PHE A 34 -4.39 -9.86 -10.69
CA PHE A 34 -3.86 -10.65 -11.80
C PHE A 34 -4.68 -11.92 -12.03
N LYS A 35 -5.04 -12.66 -10.96
CA LYS A 35 -5.92 -13.83 -11.05
C LYS A 35 -7.24 -13.47 -11.71
N TYR A 36 -7.86 -12.35 -11.31
CA TYR A 36 -9.05 -11.84 -11.99
C TYR A 36 -8.80 -11.61 -13.47
N ALA A 37 -7.76 -10.84 -13.83
CA ALA A 37 -7.47 -10.47 -15.22
C ALA A 37 -7.18 -11.69 -16.11
N SER A 38 -6.53 -12.73 -15.56
CA SER A 38 -6.26 -14.00 -16.26
C SER A 38 -7.51 -14.88 -16.44
N SER A 39 -8.54 -14.68 -15.62
CA SER A 39 -9.77 -15.49 -15.62
C SER A 39 -10.88 -14.90 -16.50
N VAL A 40 -10.66 -13.76 -17.14
CA VAL A 40 -11.65 -13.08 -17.99
C VAL A 40 -11.07 -12.85 -19.39
N THR A 41 -11.86 -13.14 -20.43
CA THR A 41 -11.42 -13.04 -21.84
C THR A 41 -11.10 -11.59 -22.26
N HIS A 42 -11.73 -10.60 -21.60
CA HIS A 42 -11.54 -9.17 -21.88
C HIS A 42 -11.48 -8.35 -20.59
N ALA A 43 -10.34 -8.41 -19.88
CA ALA A 43 -10.07 -7.45 -18.81
C ALA A 43 -10.10 -6.02 -19.38
N LYS A 44 -10.90 -5.16 -18.77
CA LYS A 44 -11.06 -3.76 -19.19
C LYS A 44 -9.75 -2.99 -18.99
N LYS A 45 -9.53 -1.96 -19.81
CA LYS A 45 -8.34 -1.11 -19.75
C LYS A 45 -8.07 -0.60 -18.32
N GLU A 46 -9.12 -0.17 -17.64
CA GLU A 46 -9.04 0.39 -16.30
C GLU A 46 -8.62 -0.65 -15.24
N GLN A 47 -8.90 -1.94 -15.45
CA GLN A 47 -8.46 -3.01 -14.55
C GLN A 47 -6.97 -3.30 -14.69
N LYS A 48 -6.47 -3.22 -15.93
CA LYS A 48 -5.03 -3.29 -16.22
C LYS A 48 -4.31 -2.09 -15.64
N GLU A 49 -4.84 -0.88 -15.84
CA GLU A 49 -4.28 0.34 -15.23
C GLU A 49 -4.23 0.22 -13.70
N PHE A 50 -5.29 -0.27 -13.05
CA PHE A 50 -5.27 -0.50 -11.61
C PHE A 50 -4.19 -1.51 -11.17
N LEU A 51 -3.99 -2.60 -11.93
CA LEU A 51 -2.90 -3.55 -11.68
C LEU A 51 -1.53 -2.89 -11.85
N ASP A 52 -1.35 -2.11 -12.91
CA ASP A 52 -0.10 -1.40 -13.22
C ASP A 52 0.23 -0.40 -12.09
N GLU A 53 -0.75 0.33 -11.57
CA GLU A 53 -0.56 1.26 -10.45
C GLU A 53 -0.24 0.54 -9.13
N LEU A 54 -0.80 -0.65 -8.88
CA LEU A 54 -0.42 -1.47 -7.73
C LEU A 54 1.05 -1.94 -7.84
N CYS A 55 1.46 -2.37 -9.04
CA CYS A 55 2.85 -2.73 -9.32
C CYS A 55 3.80 -1.53 -9.17
N ALA A 56 3.40 -0.37 -9.69
CA ALA A 56 4.18 0.87 -9.58
C ALA A 56 4.35 1.32 -8.12
N LEU A 57 3.31 1.16 -7.28
CA LEU A 57 3.39 1.47 -5.84
C LEU A 57 4.38 0.60 -5.07
N LYS A 58 4.62 -0.64 -5.53
CA LYS A 58 5.58 -1.54 -4.89
C LYS A 58 7.01 -1.01 -4.94
N ILE A 59 7.37 -0.33 -6.03
CA ILE A 59 8.74 0.19 -6.26
C ILE A 59 9.19 1.16 -5.15
N PRO A 60 8.46 2.25 -4.84
CA PRO A 60 8.87 3.14 -3.76
C PRO A 60 8.78 2.49 -2.38
N LEU A 61 7.87 1.54 -2.15
CA LEU A 61 7.80 0.80 -0.89
C LEU A 61 9.01 -0.09 -0.64
N ASP A 62 9.46 -0.84 -1.66
CA ASP A 62 10.67 -1.67 -1.56
C ASP A 62 11.91 -0.79 -1.32
N LYS A 63 11.98 0.38 -1.96
CA LYS A 63 13.05 1.37 -1.71
C LYS A 63 13.01 1.94 -0.28
N LEU A 64 11.83 2.30 0.23
CA LEU A 64 11.67 2.82 1.60
C LEU A 64 12.08 1.76 2.63
N LEU A 65 11.70 0.50 2.41
CA LEU A 65 12.08 -0.62 3.27
C LEU A 65 13.60 -0.80 3.29
N SER A 66 14.24 -0.69 2.12
CA SER A 66 15.69 -0.79 1.98
C SER A 66 16.40 0.38 2.67
N ALA A 67 15.90 1.61 2.51
CA ALA A 67 16.45 2.80 3.16
C ALA A 67 16.44 2.67 4.69
N ILE A 68 15.29 2.31 5.27
CA ILE A 68 15.14 2.16 6.73
C ILE A 68 15.94 0.99 7.29
N SER A 69 16.10 -0.09 6.52
CA SER A 69 16.94 -1.23 6.94
C SER A 69 18.44 -0.87 6.98
N ASN A 70 18.86 0.13 6.21
CA ASN A 70 20.24 0.62 6.16
C ASN A 70 20.49 1.81 7.11
N THR A 71 19.43 2.40 7.69
CA THR A 71 19.55 3.43 8.71
C THR A 71 20.05 2.83 10.02
N ASN A 72 21.16 3.35 10.54
CA ASN A 72 21.59 3.06 11.90
C ASN A 72 20.55 3.61 12.89
N ALA A 73 20.01 2.76 13.77
CA ALA A 73 18.92 3.04 14.71
C ALA A 73 19.21 4.11 15.81
N SER A 74 20.16 5.01 15.57
CA SER A 74 20.75 5.91 16.56
C SER A 74 20.09 7.28 16.66
N SER A 75 19.05 7.59 15.87
CA SER A 75 18.28 8.84 16.01
C SER A 75 16.92 8.58 16.66
N PRO A 76 16.73 8.95 17.95
CA PRO A 76 15.45 8.82 18.64
C PRO A 76 14.43 9.92 18.28
N ASP A 77 14.84 10.94 17.53
CA ASP A 77 13.97 12.06 17.19
C ASP A 77 13.18 11.79 15.91
N CYS A 78 11.90 11.51 16.13
CA CYS A 78 10.90 11.30 15.11
C CYS A 78 10.58 12.63 14.42
N SER A 79 11.08 12.82 13.20
CA SER A 79 10.67 13.93 12.35
C SER A 79 9.15 13.85 12.08
N ASP A 80 8.47 15.00 12.00
CA ASP A 80 7.04 15.02 11.68
C ASP A 80 6.75 14.39 10.31
N ALA A 81 7.75 14.34 9.42
CA ALA A 81 7.71 13.62 8.16
C ALA A 81 7.54 12.10 8.35
N ALA A 82 8.24 11.50 9.34
CA ALA A 82 8.12 10.07 9.62
C ALA A 82 6.73 9.72 10.21
N LYS A 83 6.16 10.59 11.05
CA LYS A 83 4.77 10.43 11.54
C LYS A 83 3.75 10.55 10.42
N ALA A 84 3.92 11.54 9.55
CA ALA A 84 3.07 11.74 8.38
C ALA A 84 3.14 10.54 7.43
N LEU A 85 4.34 10.01 7.16
CA LEU A 85 4.52 8.80 6.35
C LEU A 85 3.79 7.61 6.97
N ARG A 86 3.94 7.39 8.28
CA ARG A 86 3.27 6.27 8.98
C ARG A 86 1.75 6.32 8.83
N LEU A 87 1.15 7.50 8.95
CA LEU A 87 -0.29 7.67 8.74
C LEU A 87 -0.69 7.29 7.31
N GLN A 88 0.11 7.67 6.31
CA GLN A 88 -0.16 7.36 4.91
C GLN A 88 0.06 5.87 4.60
N LEU A 89 1.07 5.22 5.19
CA LEU A 89 1.27 3.77 5.11
C LEU A 89 0.05 3.01 5.67
N SER A 90 -0.46 3.43 6.83
CA SER A 90 -1.64 2.82 7.46
C SER A 90 -2.91 2.98 6.62
N ARG A 91 -3.13 4.17 6.05
CA ARG A 91 -4.26 4.44 5.14
C ARG A 91 -4.16 3.62 3.87
N CYS A 92 -2.99 3.59 3.24
CA CYS A 92 -2.72 2.80 2.05
C CYS A 92 -2.95 1.30 2.31
N LYS A 93 -2.50 0.80 3.46
CA LYS A 93 -2.71 -0.60 3.86
C LYS A 93 -4.20 -0.91 3.99
N THR A 94 -4.94 -0.07 4.70
CA THR A 94 -6.39 -0.25 4.91
C THR A 94 -7.16 -0.24 3.59
N ASP A 95 -6.83 0.71 2.69
CA ASP A 95 -7.43 0.79 1.36
C ASP A 95 -7.10 -0.45 0.52
N ALA A 96 -5.82 -0.85 0.47
CA ALA A 96 -5.37 -2.02 -0.30
C ALA A 96 -5.97 -3.34 0.21
N GLU A 97 -6.04 -3.55 1.53
CA GLU A 97 -6.69 -4.71 2.12
C GLU A 97 -8.19 -4.75 1.80
N LYS A 98 -8.85 -3.59 1.80
CA LYS A 98 -10.26 -3.50 1.43
C LYS A 98 -10.45 -3.89 -0.03
N TRP A 99 -9.62 -3.37 -0.93
CA TRP A 99 -9.69 -3.67 -2.35
C TRP A 99 -9.41 -5.15 -2.63
N GLN A 100 -8.34 -5.69 -2.04
CA GLN A 100 -7.99 -7.11 -2.13
C GLN A 100 -9.15 -8.00 -1.68
N ARG A 101 -9.70 -7.76 -0.48
CA ARG A 101 -10.83 -8.55 0.04
C ARG A 101 -12.06 -8.50 -0.85
N MET A 102 -12.35 -7.34 -1.44
CA MET A 102 -13.47 -7.21 -2.38
C MET A 102 -13.21 -8.01 -3.67
N ILE A 103 -11.99 -7.97 -4.21
CA ILE A 103 -11.61 -8.74 -5.39
C ILE A 103 -11.71 -10.24 -5.11
N GLU A 104 -11.10 -10.72 -4.02
CA GLU A 104 -11.09 -12.15 -3.66
C GLU A 104 -12.48 -12.74 -3.47
N ARG A 105 -13.38 -12.01 -2.80
CA ARG A 105 -14.79 -12.44 -2.62
C ARG A 105 -15.54 -12.63 -3.93
N ASN A 106 -15.10 -11.97 -5.01
CA ASN A 106 -15.76 -12.02 -6.32
C ASN A 106 -14.97 -12.87 -7.35
N ILE A 107 -13.84 -13.45 -6.93
CA ILE A 107 -13.09 -14.46 -7.70
C ILE A 107 -13.56 -15.89 -7.36
N ASP A 108 -14.42 -16.09 -6.35
CA ASP A 108 -14.82 -17.41 -5.82
C ASP A 108 -15.19 -18.41 -6.94
N SER A 109 -14.24 -19.31 -7.18
CA SER A 109 -14.18 -20.21 -8.34
C SER A 109 -15.26 -21.29 -8.31
N LYS A 110 -15.91 -21.49 -7.16
CA LYS A 110 -16.96 -22.51 -6.98
C LYS A 110 -18.21 -22.26 -7.83
N ARG A 111 -18.43 -21.03 -8.31
CA ARG A 111 -19.59 -20.67 -9.15
C ARG A 111 -19.23 -20.41 -10.62
N GLY A 112 -17.97 -20.63 -11.02
CA GLY A 112 -17.52 -20.50 -12.42
C GLY A 112 -17.63 -19.09 -13.02
N LYS A 113 -17.95 -18.07 -12.23
CA LYS A 113 -18.14 -16.69 -12.70
C LYS A 113 -17.32 -15.73 -11.87
N VAL A 114 -16.22 -15.27 -12.44
CA VAL A 114 -15.34 -14.25 -11.87
C VAL A 114 -15.89 -12.88 -12.26
N ILE A 115 -16.31 -12.08 -11.27
CA ILE A 115 -16.95 -10.77 -11.50
C ILE A 115 -16.05 -9.68 -10.90
N TRP A 116 -15.85 -8.58 -11.62
CA TRP A 116 -15.13 -7.44 -11.07
C TRP A 116 -16.05 -6.69 -10.10
N PRO A 117 -15.63 -6.44 -8.86
CA PRO A 117 -16.51 -5.85 -7.86
C PRO A 117 -16.69 -4.33 -8.01
N PHE A 118 -15.86 -3.65 -8.81
CA PHE A 118 -15.85 -2.19 -8.88
C PHE A 118 -16.45 -1.67 -10.18
N ARG A 119 -17.20 -0.57 -10.07
CA ARG A 119 -17.63 0.19 -11.25
C ARG A 119 -16.47 1.08 -11.73
N LYS A 120 -16.56 1.53 -12.98
CA LYS A 120 -15.54 2.41 -13.59
C LYS A 120 -15.20 3.65 -12.74
N PRO A 121 -16.18 4.43 -12.22
CA PRO A 121 -15.86 5.61 -11.40
C PRO A 121 -15.18 5.28 -10.07
N GLU A 122 -15.44 4.09 -9.51
CA GLU A 122 -14.78 3.64 -8.29
C GLU A 122 -13.33 3.26 -8.59
N LEU A 123 -13.11 2.57 -9.70
CA LEU A 123 -11.80 2.15 -10.16
C LEU A 123 -10.90 3.36 -10.49
N GLU A 124 -11.44 4.38 -11.14
CA GLU A 124 -10.74 5.65 -11.40
C GLU A 124 -10.31 6.34 -10.09
N LYS A 125 -11.18 6.36 -9.07
CA LYS A 125 -10.84 6.89 -7.74
C LYS A 125 -9.75 6.07 -7.04
N MET A 126 -9.77 4.75 -7.21
CA MET A 126 -8.76 3.86 -6.65
C MET A 126 -7.39 4.07 -7.30
N ILE A 127 -7.36 4.18 -8.64
CA ILE A 127 -6.17 4.52 -9.43
C ILE A 127 -5.61 5.87 -8.97
N GLN A 128 -6.46 6.89 -8.84
CA GLN A 128 -6.04 8.21 -8.39
C GLN A 128 -5.42 8.16 -6.98
N LYS A 129 -6.03 7.43 -6.04
CA LYS A 129 -5.47 7.20 -4.71
C LYS A 129 -4.11 6.50 -4.74
N LEU A 130 -3.95 5.49 -5.60
CA LEU A 130 -2.66 4.81 -5.75
C LEU A 130 -1.56 5.77 -6.23
N LYS A 131 -1.88 6.64 -7.20
CA LYS A 131 -0.98 7.69 -7.67
C LYS A 131 -0.63 8.68 -6.55
N GLU A 132 -1.61 9.09 -5.74
CA GLU A 132 -1.37 9.95 -4.57
C GLU A 132 -0.43 9.28 -3.56
N TYR A 133 -0.63 8.00 -3.24
CA TYR A 133 0.27 7.25 -2.36
C TYR A 133 1.69 7.12 -2.95
N GLN A 134 1.82 6.90 -4.26
CA GLN A 134 3.13 6.90 -4.93
C GLN A 134 3.84 8.25 -4.78
N VAL A 135 3.14 9.37 -4.96
CA VAL A 135 3.73 10.71 -4.76
C VAL A 135 4.22 10.87 -3.32
N VAL A 136 3.41 10.50 -2.33
CA VAL A 136 3.79 10.55 -0.92
C VAL A 136 5.04 9.71 -0.63
N PHE A 137 5.09 8.47 -1.13
CA PHE A 137 6.21 7.56 -0.86
C PHE A 137 7.49 7.98 -1.60
N ASN A 138 7.38 8.51 -2.82
CA ASN A 138 8.53 9.10 -3.52
C ASN A 138 9.04 10.38 -2.84
N ASN A 139 8.13 11.23 -2.34
CA ASN A 139 8.52 12.41 -1.57
C ASN A 139 9.23 12.01 -0.27
N ALA A 140 8.76 10.94 0.39
CA ALA A 140 9.46 10.38 1.54
C ALA A 140 10.87 9.89 1.17
N LEU A 141 11.03 9.17 0.06
CA LEU A 141 12.36 8.74 -0.40
C LEU A 141 13.34 9.90 -0.66
N ALA A 142 12.84 11.08 -1.00
CA ALA A 142 13.65 12.28 -1.22
C ALA A 142 14.09 12.98 0.07
N ILE A 143 13.64 12.51 1.24
CA ILE A 143 14.08 13.03 2.54
C ILE A 143 15.43 12.38 2.86
N ASP A 144 16.50 13.18 2.90
CA ASP A 144 17.87 12.72 3.16
C ASP A 144 18.11 12.21 4.59
N THR A 145 17.13 12.37 5.48
CA THR A 145 17.21 12.02 6.91
C THR A 145 16.22 10.89 7.24
N TRP A 146 16.63 9.63 7.03
CA TRP A 146 15.94 8.43 7.52
C TRP A 146 16.70 7.79 8.65
#